data_AF-A0A9X1TZX6-F1
#
_entry.id   AF-A0A9X1TZX6-F1
#
_cell.length_a   1.000
_cell.length_b   1.000
_cell.length_c   1.000
_cell.angle_alpha   90.00
_cell.angle_beta   90.00
_cell.angle_gamma   90.00
#
_symmetry.space_group_name_H-M   'P 1'
#
loop_
_entity.id
_entity.type
_entity.pdbx_description
1 polymer ?
#
loop_
_entity_poly.entity_id
_entity_poly.type
_entity_poly.pdbx_seq_one_letter_code
_entity_poly.pdbx_strand_id
1 'polypeptide(L)'
;MHYTSWTRRTEHGADLLVEDGPDVLAHFSHDGVNGTALVQGETWTSVHDPEKGASLTRPSGETYELIGQLTKDHEFQASLRGTPLRLINEQRNDWIIEDASGTKIAQFSGGNNGVRRAILEFESDHEGDLETDQTIALSWFVRLLLEHRLDKSSWAILGTVLLFAIVGIIAILFIV
;
A
#
# COMPACT_ATOMS: atom_id res chain seq x y z
N MET A 1 12.56 -12.14 11.99
CA MET A 1 11.35 -11.56 11.37
C MET A 1 11.82 -10.43 10.48
N HIS A 2 12.02 -10.74 9.22
CA HIS A 2 12.37 -9.76 8.21
C HIS A 2 11.13 -8.96 7.82
N TYR A 3 11.25 -7.64 7.68
CA TYR A 3 10.16 -6.79 7.23
C TYR A 3 10.69 -5.62 6.41
N THR A 4 9.82 -5.02 5.61
CA THR A 4 10.10 -3.72 4.99
C THR A 4 9.25 -2.64 5.64
N SER A 5 9.76 -1.41 5.65
CA SER A 5 9.01 -0.24 6.12
C SER A 5 9.22 0.97 5.22
N TRP A 6 8.37 1.98 5.40
CA TRP A 6 8.42 3.19 4.59
C TRP A 6 8.76 4.42 5.41
N THR A 7 9.57 5.30 4.83
CA THR A 7 9.75 6.66 5.37
C THR A 7 8.49 7.50 5.14
N ARG A 8 8.41 8.60 5.89
CA ARG A 8 7.33 9.58 5.73
C ARG A 8 7.36 10.16 4.31
N ARG A 9 6.19 10.21 3.67
CA ARG A 9 6.03 10.88 2.37
C ARG A 9 6.38 12.36 2.46
N THR A 10 7.23 12.81 1.54
CA THR A 10 7.62 14.20 1.31
C THR A 10 7.17 14.65 -0.09
N GLU A 11 7.45 15.91 -0.44
CA GLU A 11 7.22 16.42 -1.79
C GLU A 11 8.04 15.69 -2.86
N HIS A 12 9.18 15.11 -2.48
CA HIS A 12 10.05 14.36 -3.39
C HIS A 12 9.69 12.87 -3.49
N GLY A 13 8.84 12.37 -2.59
CA GLY A 13 8.51 10.96 -2.52
C GLY A 13 8.76 10.35 -1.15
N ALA A 14 8.96 9.04 -1.11
CA ALA A 14 9.24 8.27 0.09
C ALA A 14 10.17 7.10 -0.23
N ASP A 15 10.95 6.72 0.77
CA ASP A 15 11.90 5.61 0.69
C ASP A 15 11.28 4.34 1.27
N LEU A 16 11.54 3.23 0.58
CA LEU A 16 11.33 1.88 1.07
C LEU A 16 12.62 1.41 1.74
N LEU A 17 12.51 0.98 2.99
CA LEU A 17 13.61 0.57 3.84
C LEU A 17 13.56 -0.94 4.09
N VAL A 18 14.74 -1.52 4.30
CA VAL A 18 14.86 -2.80 5.02
C VAL A 18 14.63 -2.52 6.50
N GLU A 19 13.67 -3.22 7.09
CA GLU A 19 13.29 -3.09 8.48
C GLU A 19 13.07 -1.61 8.87
N ASP A 20 13.86 -1.09 9.80
CA ASP A 20 13.80 0.29 10.27
C ASP A 20 14.86 1.21 9.64
N GLY A 21 15.56 0.72 8.62
CA GLY A 21 16.72 1.37 8.01
C GLY A 21 18.03 1.03 8.75
N PRO A 22 19.17 1.57 8.29
CA PRO A 22 19.31 2.65 7.30
C PRO A 22 19.29 2.19 5.83
N ASP A 23 19.22 0.89 5.57
CA ASP A 23 19.31 0.36 4.21
C ASP A 23 18.06 0.69 3.39
N VAL A 24 18.26 1.41 2.28
CA VAL A 24 17.20 1.84 1.36
C VAL A 24 17.14 0.88 0.18
N LEU A 25 15.96 0.28 -0.05
CA LEU A 25 15.70 -0.60 -1.19
C LEU A 25 15.33 0.19 -2.45
N ALA A 26 14.49 1.22 -2.28
CA ALA A 26 13.95 1.98 -3.40
C ALA A 26 13.43 3.36 -2.96
N HIS A 27 13.49 4.33 -3.86
CA HIS A 27 12.85 5.64 -3.67
C HIS A 27 11.68 5.79 -4.63
N PHE A 28 10.48 6.05 -4.11
CA PHE A 28 9.26 6.21 -4.91
C PHE A 28 8.80 7.66 -4.93
N SER A 29 8.66 8.22 -6.14
CA SER A 29 8.02 9.50 -6.39
C SER A 29 6.68 9.29 -7.11
N HIS A 30 5.67 10.11 -6.80
CA HIS A 30 4.33 9.99 -7.36
C HIS A 30 3.85 11.34 -7.89
N ASP A 31 3.21 11.30 -9.06
CA ASP A 31 2.48 12.40 -9.68
C ASP A 31 1.12 11.91 -10.20
N GLY A 32 0.11 12.00 -9.33
CA GLY A 32 -1.22 11.47 -9.61
C GLY A 32 -1.20 9.96 -9.83
N VAL A 33 -1.76 9.51 -10.96
CA VAL A 33 -1.88 8.09 -11.37
C VAL A 33 -0.53 7.46 -11.74
N ASN A 34 0.44 8.28 -12.18
CA ASN A 34 1.75 7.82 -12.63
C ASN A 34 2.82 8.19 -11.60
N GLY A 35 3.94 7.49 -11.65
CA GLY A 35 5.08 7.76 -10.78
C GLY A 35 6.32 7.04 -11.26
N THR A 36 7.38 7.17 -10.47
CA THR A 36 8.64 6.47 -10.72
C THR A 36 9.18 5.86 -9.44
N ALA A 37 9.88 4.75 -9.58
CA ALA A 37 10.62 4.13 -8.50
C ALA A 37 12.09 4.02 -8.89
N LEU A 38 12.98 4.64 -8.13
CA LEU A 38 14.42 4.48 -8.30
C LEU A 38 14.87 3.27 -7.47
N VAL A 39 15.18 2.17 -8.14
CA VAL A 39 15.60 0.89 -7.56
C VAL A 39 17.04 0.62 -7.96
N GLN A 40 17.98 0.66 -7.01
CA GLN A 40 19.42 0.42 -7.27
C GLN A 40 20.00 1.22 -8.47
N GLY A 41 19.48 2.42 -8.74
CA GLY A 41 19.90 3.26 -9.87
C GLY A 41 19.13 3.04 -11.18
N GLU A 42 18.21 2.08 -11.22
CA GLU A 42 17.29 1.84 -12.32
C GLU A 42 15.95 2.56 -12.04
N THR A 43 15.45 3.34 -12.99
CA THR A 43 14.16 4.04 -12.84
C THR A 43 13.04 3.20 -13.41
N TRP A 44 12.21 2.63 -12.54
CA TRP A 44 11.01 1.90 -12.92
C TRP A 44 9.82 2.85 -13.05
N THR A 45 8.90 2.52 -13.95
CA THR A 45 7.66 3.27 -14.13
C THR A 45 6.58 2.65 -13.25
N SER A 46 5.91 3.47 -12.44
CA SER A 46 4.80 3.01 -11.59
C SER A 46 3.49 3.62 -12.06
N VAL A 47 2.43 2.82 -12.16
CA VAL A 47 1.08 3.27 -12.52
C VAL A 47 0.09 2.66 -11.52
N HIS A 48 -0.84 3.45 -10.99
CA HIS A 48 -1.91 2.92 -10.16
C HIS A 48 -3.26 3.56 -10.48
N ASP A 49 -4.30 2.74 -10.51
CA ASP A 49 -5.69 3.12 -10.72
C ASP A 49 -6.53 2.49 -9.60
N PRO A 50 -7.15 3.28 -8.70
CA PRO A 50 -7.93 2.76 -7.58
C PRO A 50 -9.05 1.78 -7.98
N GLU A 51 -9.50 1.81 -9.24
CA GLU A 51 -10.54 0.93 -9.77
C GLU A 51 -10.01 -0.32 -10.48
N LYS A 52 -8.74 -0.33 -10.90
CA LYS A 52 -8.17 -1.45 -11.70
C LYS A 52 -7.01 -2.16 -11.02
N GLY A 53 -6.27 -1.47 -10.16
CA GLY A 53 -5.11 -1.99 -9.46
C GLY A 53 -3.85 -1.17 -9.73
N ALA A 54 -2.70 -1.82 -9.83
CA ALA A 54 -1.42 -1.15 -9.99
C ALA A 54 -0.43 -1.98 -10.79
N SER A 55 0.51 -1.31 -11.45
CA SER A 55 1.62 -1.94 -12.13
C SER A 55 2.93 -1.19 -11.92
N LEU A 56 4.01 -1.97 -11.91
CA LEU A 56 5.38 -1.47 -11.82
C LEU A 56 6.18 -2.11 -12.95
N THR A 57 6.75 -1.30 -13.83
CA THR A 57 7.43 -1.76 -15.04
C THR A 57 8.88 -1.32 -15.03
N ARG A 58 9.79 -2.27 -15.21
CA ARG A 58 11.22 -2.03 -15.35
C ARG A 58 11.56 -1.48 -16.74
N PRO A 59 12.67 -0.74 -16.89
CA PRO A 59 13.26 -0.42 -18.19
C PRO A 59 13.50 -1.64 -19.09
N SER A 60 13.79 -2.81 -18.51
CA SER A 60 13.93 -4.07 -19.24
C SER A 60 12.62 -4.62 -19.83
N GLY A 61 11.47 -4.08 -19.42
CA GLY A 61 10.12 -4.50 -19.85
C GLY A 61 9.44 -5.49 -18.91
N GLU A 62 10.14 -6.02 -17.91
CA GLU A 62 9.53 -6.85 -16.87
C GLU A 62 8.51 -6.03 -16.07
N THR A 63 7.35 -6.64 -15.79
CA THR A 63 6.25 -5.97 -15.12
C THR A 63 5.79 -6.77 -13.89
N TYR A 64 5.46 -6.05 -12.83
CA TYR A 64 4.80 -6.52 -11.63
C TYR A 64 3.40 -5.93 -11.62
N GLU A 65 2.38 -6.74 -11.34
CA GLU A 65 0.99 -6.30 -11.43
C GLU A 65 0.21 -6.68 -10.16
N LEU A 66 -0.74 -5.82 -9.80
CA LEU A 66 -1.76 -6.05 -8.81
C LEU A 66 -3.11 -5.76 -9.46
N ILE A 67 -4.03 -6.72 -9.42
CA ILE A 67 -5.34 -6.63 -10.07
C ILE A 67 -6.43 -6.56 -9.02
N GLY A 68 -7.28 -5.54 -9.10
CA GLY A 68 -8.47 -5.38 -8.26
C GLY A 68 -8.77 -3.92 -7.90
N GLN A 69 -9.97 -3.69 -7.36
CA GLN A 69 -10.39 -2.38 -6.84
C GLN A 69 -9.78 -2.15 -5.46
N LEU A 70 -8.70 -1.38 -5.38
CA LEU A 70 -7.92 -1.11 -4.17
C LEU A 70 -8.77 -0.60 -3.00
N THR A 71 -9.86 0.10 -3.31
CA THR A 71 -10.76 0.69 -2.30
C THR A 71 -11.80 -0.29 -1.73
N LYS A 72 -12.08 -1.43 -2.37
CA LYS A 72 -13.23 -2.29 -2.04
C LYS A 72 -12.89 -3.77 -1.90
N ASP A 73 -12.04 -4.32 -2.75
CA ASP A 73 -11.88 -5.76 -2.87
C ASP A 73 -11.14 -6.34 -1.67
N HIS A 74 -11.66 -7.40 -1.08
CA HIS A 74 -11.06 -8.07 0.09
C HIS A 74 -10.02 -9.12 -0.28
N GLU A 75 -9.81 -9.35 -1.58
CA GLU A 75 -8.82 -10.26 -2.12
C GLU A 75 -8.26 -9.67 -3.42
N PHE A 76 -6.95 -9.74 -3.60
CA PHE A 76 -6.27 -9.28 -4.82
C PHE A 76 -5.37 -10.37 -5.37
N GLN A 77 -5.25 -10.40 -6.69
CA GLN A 77 -4.25 -11.20 -7.38
C GLN A 77 -3.07 -10.30 -7.74
N ALA A 78 -1.88 -10.69 -7.31
CA ALA A 78 -0.64 -10.05 -7.73
C ALA A 78 0.19 -11.02 -8.59
N SER A 79 0.94 -10.46 -9.53
CA SER A 79 1.90 -11.20 -10.36
C SER A 79 3.25 -10.55 -10.21
N LEU A 80 4.21 -11.28 -9.63
CA LEU A 80 5.58 -10.82 -9.45
C LEU A 80 6.49 -11.43 -10.51
N ARG A 81 6.57 -10.81 -11.69
CA ARG A 81 7.27 -11.36 -12.88
C ARG A 81 6.71 -12.74 -13.28
N GLY A 82 5.39 -12.89 -13.22
CA GLY A 82 4.68 -14.14 -13.56
C GLY A 82 4.50 -15.12 -12.40
N THR A 83 5.09 -14.85 -11.22
CA THR A 83 4.80 -15.62 -10.00
C THR A 83 3.50 -15.10 -9.36
N PRO A 84 2.41 -15.89 -9.34
CA PRO A 84 1.14 -15.43 -8.79
C PRO A 84 1.16 -15.45 -7.26
N LEU A 85 0.65 -14.38 -6.66
CA LEU A 85 0.41 -14.25 -5.23
C LEU A 85 -1.04 -13.80 -4.99
N ARG A 86 -1.57 -14.11 -3.81
CA ARG A 86 -2.90 -13.66 -3.36
C ARG A 86 -2.74 -12.81 -2.11
N LEU A 87 -3.29 -11.61 -2.12
CA LEU A 87 -3.38 -10.75 -0.93
C LEU A 87 -4.81 -10.83 -0.39
N ILE A 88 -4.99 -11.32 0.83
CA ILE A 88 -6.30 -11.65 1.39
C ILE A 88 -6.51 -10.87 2.69
N ASN A 89 -7.67 -10.22 2.82
CA ASN A 89 -8.08 -9.55 4.05
C ASN A 89 -8.72 -10.56 5.00
N GLU A 90 -8.05 -10.90 6.10
CA GLU A 90 -8.60 -11.83 7.09
C GLU A 90 -9.57 -11.12 8.03
N GLN A 91 -9.17 -9.95 8.55
CA GLN A 91 -9.98 -9.24 9.54
C GLN A 91 -9.73 -7.74 9.49
N ARG A 92 -10.75 -6.96 9.10
CA ARG A 92 -10.73 -5.48 9.02
C ARG A 92 -9.52 -4.95 8.25
N ASN A 93 -8.41 -4.74 8.96
CA ASN A 93 -7.18 -4.13 8.45
C ASN A 93 -6.01 -5.10 8.42
N ASP A 94 -6.20 -6.36 8.79
CA ASP A 94 -5.17 -7.41 8.82
C ASP A 94 -5.24 -8.22 7.53
N TRP A 95 -4.08 -8.37 6.90
CA TRP A 95 -3.92 -9.00 5.60
C TRP A 95 -2.81 -10.03 5.62
N ILE A 96 -3.03 -11.08 4.84
CA ILE A 96 -2.03 -12.11 4.56
C ILE A 96 -1.72 -12.13 3.07
N ILE A 97 -0.54 -12.63 2.76
CA ILE A 97 -0.09 -12.85 1.39
C ILE A 97 0.23 -14.33 1.26
N GLU A 98 -0.45 -14.99 0.34
CA GLU A 98 -0.25 -16.40 0.01
C GLU A 98 0.46 -16.53 -1.34
N ASP A 99 1.29 -17.56 -1.45
CA ASP A 99 1.87 -17.99 -2.72
C ASP A 99 0.87 -18.81 -3.56
N ALA A 100 1.33 -19.32 -4.71
CA ALA A 100 0.54 -20.16 -5.60
C ALA A 100 0.07 -21.48 -4.95
N SER A 101 0.72 -21.94 -3.88
CA SER A 101 0.39 -23.16 -3.16
C SER A 101 -0.62 -22.93 -2.02
N GLY A 102 -0.99 -21.67 -1.75
CA GLY A 102 -1.80 -21.29 -0.59
C GLY A 102 -0.99 -21.23 0.70
N THR A 103 0.34 -21.19 0.61
CA THR A 103 1.21 -21.03 1.77
C THR A 103 1.36 -19.54 2.07
N LYS A 104 1.15 -19.15 3.33
CA LYS A 104 1.34 -17.78 3.79
C LYS A 104 2.83 -17.45 3.80
N ILE A 105 3.21 -16.43 3.03
CA ILE A 105 4.61 -15.97 2.92
C ILE A 105 4.84 -14.62 3.61
N ALA A 106 3.78 -13.83 3.77
CA ALA A 106 3.89 -12.51 4.38
C ALA A 106 2.56 -12.02 4.95
N GLN A 107 2.60 -10.94 5.74
CA GLN A 107 1.44 -10.26 6.28
C GLN A 107 1.67 -8.76 6.44
N PHE A 108 0.59 -8.01 6.52
CA PHE A 108 0.62 -6.58 6.86
C PHE A 108 -0.67 -6.16 7.56
N SER A 109 -0.62 -5.07 8.32
CA SER A 109 -1.79 -4.52 8.99
C SER A 109 -1.87 -3.00 8.84
N GLY A 110 -3.08 -2.51 8.56
CA GLY A 110 -3.41 -1.08 8.62
C GLY A 110 -3.79 -0.59 10.02
N GLY A 111 -3.92 -1.47 11.01
CA GLY A 111 -4.54 -1.17 12.31
C GLY A 111 -3.67 -0.37 13.30
N ASN A 112 -2.37 -0.69 13.41
CA ASN A 112 -1.51 -0.13 14.46
C ASN A 112 -0.72 1.13 14.04
N ASN A 113 -0.34 1.25 12.76
CA ASN A 113 0.52 2.34 12.29
C ASN A 113 -0.10 3.18 11.16
N GLY A 114 -1.24 2.76 10.60
CA GLY A 114 -1.84 3.37 9.40
C GLY A 114 -0.83 3.55 8.25
N VAL A 115 -1.06 4.54 7.39
CA VAL A 115 -0.11 4.95 6.33
C VAL A 115 1.18 5.61 6.82
N ARG A 116 1.29 5.90 8.13
CA ARG A 116 2.50 6.57 8.65
C ARG A 116 3.71 5.66 8.56
N ARG A 117 3.48 4.35 8.61
CA ARG A 117 4.48 3.30 8.46
C ARG A 117 3.77 2.05 7.91
N ALA A 118 3.67 1.95 6.59
CA ALA A 118 3.28 0.69 5.97
C ALA A 118 4.40 -0.32 6.26
N ILE A 119 4.07 -1.44 6.88
CA ILE A 119 5.01 -2.50 7.23
C ILE A 119 4.54 -3.78 6.57
N LEU A 120 5.44 -4.44 5.84
CA LEU A 120 5.23 -5.77 5.29
C LEU A 120 6.16 -6.73 6.01
N GLU A 121 5.59 -7.70 6.73
CA GLU A 121 6.33 -8.69 7.51
C GLU A 121 6.37 -10.01 6.76
N PHE A 122 7.56 -10.60 6.64
CA PHE A 122 7.76 -11.90 6.00
C PHE A 122 7.78 -13.01 7.04
N GLU A 123 7.20 -14.15 6.68
CA GLU A 123 7.27 -15.36 7.51
C GLU A 123 8.70 -15.89 7.53
N SER A 124 9.20 -16.25 8.72
CA SER A 124 10.60 -16.63 8.94
C SER A 124 11.05 -17.85 8.10
N ASP A 125 10.12 -18.75 7.80
CA ASP A 125 10.37 -19.95 7.00
C ASP A 125 10.42 -19.66 5.49
N HIS A 126 10.02 -18.45 5.08
CA HIS A 126 9.97 -17.95 3.72
C HIS A 126 10.88 -16.73 3.51
N GLU A 127 11.78 -16.47 4.46
CA GLU A 127 12.76 -15.40 4.40
C GLU A 127 13.77 -15.70 3.27
N GLY A 128 13.62 -15.00 2.14
CA GLY A 128 14.46 -15.16 0.96
C GLY A 128 13.80 -15.85 -0.25
N ASP A 129 12.52 -16.23 -0.16
CA ASP A 129 11.78 -16.81 -1.29
C ASP A 129 11.47 -15.79 -2.39
N LEU A 130 11.47 -14.50 -2.04
CA LEU A 130 11.30 -13.40 -2.98
C LEU A 130 12.63 -12.70 -3.25
N GLU A 131 12.90 -12.47 -4.54
CA GLU A 131 14.00 -11.60 -4.97
C GLU A 131 13.76 -10.17 -4.47
N THR A 132 14.84 -9.40 -4.27
CA THR A 132 14.75 -8.00 -3.81
C THR A 132 13.77 -7.17 -4.65
N ASP A 133 13.78 -7.35 -5.97
CA ASP A 133 12.89 -6.66 -6.89
C ASP A 133 11.41 -7.00 -6.65
N GLN A 134 11.13 -8.28 -6.34
CA GLN A 134 9.79 -8.77 -6.01
C GLN A 134 9.32 -8.21 -4.66
N THR A 135 10.21 -8.18 -3.67
CA THR A 135 9.98 -7.56 -2.36
C THR A 135 9.64 -6.07 -2.48
N ILE A 136 10.34 -5.33 -3.36
CA ILE A 136 10.08 -3.92 -3.63
C ILE A 136 8.69 -3.72 -4.23
N ALA A 137 8.35 -4.47 -5.27
CA ALA A 137 7.05 -4.40 -5.92
C ALA A 137 5.91 -4.73 -4.94
N LEU A 138 6.07 -5.82 -4.17
CA LEU A 138 5.08 -6.24 -3.17
C LEU A 138 4.88 -5.20 -2.07
N SER A 139 5.97 -4.63 -1.55
CA SER A 139 5.92 -3.57 -0.54
C SER A 139 5.21 -2.33 -1.04
N TRP A 140 5.36 -2.00 -2.33
CA TRP A 140 4.65 -0.89 -2.97
C TRP A 140 3.15 -1.16 -3.13
N PHE A 141 2.76 -2.37 -3.55
CA PHE A 141 1.36 -2.79 -3.60
C PHE A 141 0.67 -2.69 -2.24
N VAL A 142 1.34 -3.18 -1.18
CA VAL A 142 0.85 -3.08 0.20
C VAL A 142 0.62 -1.62 0.60
N ARG A 143 1.58 -0.75 0.31
CA ARG A 143 1.46 0.67 0.60
C ARG A 143 0.25 1.30 -0.11
N LEU A 144 0.07 1.06 -1.40
CA LEU A 144 -1.08 1.57 -2.16
C LEU A 144 -2.41 1.08 -1.57
N LEU A 145 -2.47 -0.19 -1.19
CA LEU A 145 -3.68 -0.76 -0.62
C LEU A 145 -4.05 -0.10 0.72
N LEU A 146 -3.06 0.15 1.58
CA LEU A 146 -3.25 0.85 2.84
C LEU A 146 -3.63 2.32 2.62
N GLU A 147 -3.02 3.00 1.64
CA GLU A 147 -3.33 4.39 1.27
C GLU A 147 -4.82 4.52 0.86
N HIS A 148 -5.30 3.70 -0.07
CA HIS A 148 -6.67 3.81 -0.58
C HIS A 148 -7.77 3.34 0.39
N ARG A 149 -7.43 2.48 1.36
CA ARG A 149 -8.42 2.00 2.35
C ARG A 149 -8.60 2.94 3.53
N LEU A 150 -7.61 3.77 3.86
CA LEU A 150 -7.71 4.73 4.96
C LEU A 150 -8.50 5.99 4.59
N ASP A 151 -8.54 6.38 3.31
CA ASP A 151 -9.23 7.60 2.85
C ASP A 151 -10.74 7.62 3.13
N LYS A 152 -11.38 6.45 3.24
CA LYS A 152 -12.83 6.35 3.52
C LYS A 152 -13.21 6.82 4.93
N SER A 153 -12.29 6.82 5.89
CA SER A 153 -12.58 7.25 7.27
C SER A 153 -12.71 8.77 7.40
N SER A 154 -11.96 9.54 6.61
CA SER A 154 -11.92 11.01 6.68
C SER A 154 -13.24 11.67 6.24
N TRP A 155 -13.95 11.08 5.26
CA TRP A 155 -15.21 11.63 4.77
C TRP A 155 -16.36 11.51 5.79
N ALA A 156 -16.40 10.42 6.57
CA ALA A 156 -17.41 10.23 7.61
C ALA A 156 -17.27 11.25 8.75
N ILE A 157 -16.02 11.60 9.11
CA ILE A 157 -15.74 12.61 10.13
C ILE A 157 -16.11 14.00 9.59
N LEU A 158 -15.73 14.33 8.35
CA LEU A 158 -16.07 15.61 7.73
C LEU A 158 -17.59 15.82 7.64
N GLY A 159 -18.32 14.77 7.22
CA GLY A 159 -19.79 14.80 7.18
C GLY A 159 -20.41 15.04 8.56
N THR A 160 -19.86 14.39 9.59
CA THR A 160 -20.33 14.55 10.97
C THR A 160 -20.08 15.95 11.52
N VAL A 161 -18.89 16.51 11.28
CA VAL A 161 -18.53 17.88 11.69
C VAL A 161 -19.43 18.90 10.97
N LEU A 162 -19.67 18.73 9.67
CA LEU A 162 -20.56 19.60 8.91
C LEU A 162 -22.00 19.54 9.43
N LEU A 163 -22.49 18.34 9.75
CA LEU A 163 -23.82 18.16 10.34
C LEU A 163 -23.93 18.90 11.69
N PHE A 164 -22.95 18.74 12.58
CA PHE A 164 -22.96 19.46 13.87
C PHE A 164 -22.84 20.97 13.70
N ALA A 165 -22.06 21.45 12.72
CA ALA A 165 -21.98 22.87 12.40
C ALA A 165 -23.34 23.42 11.95
N ILE A 166 -24.07 22.70 11.08
CA ILE A 166 -25.41 23.08 10.62
C ILE A 166 -26.40 23.10 11.80
N VAL A 167 -26.40 22.06 12.65
CA VAL A 167 -27.27 21.99 13.83
C VAL A 167 -26.99 23.15 14.79
N GLY A 168 -25.72 23.50 15.01
CA GLY A 168 -25.34 24.63 15.86
C GLY A 168 -25.84 25.97 15.32
N ILE A 169 -25.71 26.21 14.02
CA ILE A 169 -26.22 27.44 13.37
C ILE A 169 -27.75 27.51 13.51
N ILE A 170 -28.45 26.40 13.25
CA ILE A 170 -29.90 26.31 13.40
C ILE A 170 -30.31 26.61 14.84
N ALA A 171 -29.66 26.00 15.83
CA ALA A 171 -29.97 26.23 17.24
C ALA A 171 -29.82 27.71 17.63
N ILE A 172 -28.75 28.39 17.18
CA ILE A 172 -28.55 29.82 17.43
C ILE A 172 -29.67 30.65 16.79
N LEU A 173 -30.06 30.34 15.54
CA LEU A 173 -31.14 31.05 14.84
C LEU A 173 -32.52 30.88 15.47
N PHE A 174 -32.76 29.81 16.23
CA PHE A 174 -34.02 29.57 16.94
C PHE A 174 -34.01 30.03 18.41
N ILE A 175 -32.84 30.39 18.96
CA ILE A 175 -32.67 30.87 20.35
C ILE A 175 -32.62 32.41 20.41
N VAL A 176 -32.26 33.08 19.32
CA VAL A 176 -32.31 34.55 19.14
C VAL A 176 -33.69 34.98 18.62
#